data_AF-M6GPV0-F1
#
_entry.id   AF-M6GPV0-F1
#
_cell.length_a   1.000
_cell.length_b   1.000
_cell.length_c   1.000
_cell.angle_alpha   90.00
_cell.angle_beta   90.00
_cell.angle_gamma   90.00
#
_symmetry.space_group_name_H-M   'P 1'
#
loop_
_entity.id
_entity.type
_entity.pdbx_description
1 polymer ?
#
loop_
_entity_poly.entity_id
_entity_poly.type
_entity_poly.pdbx_seq_one_letter_code
_entity_poly.pdbx_strand_id
1 'polypeptide(L)'
;MYLLLSSLILSAFQKKLGKGSIRPGDEMRMAIYEGEKIGAKIVPIDREVSTTLKRAWWNIGIFNRLFLLSALLTSLFVKEDISEEKIEEMKSEDVLKDLFSQLPKRYESIKNVIIDERDSYLAQKIRDSAKEEKKFLQSWEQVTCKEF
;
A
#
# COMPACT_ATOMS: atom_id res chain seq x y z
N MET A 1 17.74 -8.71 6.76
CA MET A 1 17.07 -7.46 6.32
C MET A 1 15.59 -7.66 5.98
N TYR A 2 15.25 -8.45 4.94
CA TYR A 2 13.84 -8.70 4.56
C TYR A 2 13.00 -9.39 5.65
N LEU A 3 13.57 -10.37 6.35
CA LEU A 3 12.91 -11.08 7.46
C LEU A 3 12.46 -10.17 8.60
N LEU A 4 13.29 -9.17 8.91
CA LEU A 4 13.04 -8.25 9.99
C LEU A 4 12.01 -7.18 9.59
N LEU A 5 12.10 -6.68 8.35
CA LEU A 5 11.07 -5.81 7.80
C LEU A 5 9.71 -6.55 7.71
N SER A 6 9.71 -7.83 7.32
CA SER A 6 8.49 -8.65 7.30
C SER A 6 7.93 -8.91 8.69
N SER A 7 8.76 -9.12 9.72
CA SER A 7 8.29 -9.35 11.08
C SER A 7 7.68 -8.08 11.70
N LEU A 8 8.24 -6.90 11.40
CA LEU A 8 7.69 -5.61 11.80
C LEU A 8 6.39 -5.27 11.07
N ILE A 9 6.33 -5.48 9.75
CA ILE A 9 5.09 -5.31 8.97
C ILE A 9 4.02 -6.26 9.51
N LEU A 10 4.35 -7.54 9.71
CA LEU A 10 3.42 -8.53 10.24
C LEU A 10 2.94 -8.17 11.64
N SER A 11 3.83 -7.70 12.52
CA SER A 11 3.46 -7.24 13.87
C SER A 11 2.53 -6.02 13.84
N ALA A 12 2.76 -5.07 12.93
CA ALA A 12 1.86 -3.93 12.73
C ALA A 12 0.49 -4.36 12.21
N PHE A 13 0.45 -5.31 11.28
CA PHE A 13 -0.78 -5.93 10.78
C PHE A 13 -1.52 -6.69 11.89
N GLN A 14 -0.83 -7.50 12.69
CA GLN A 14 -1.39 -8.23 13.83
C GLN A 14 -1.99 -7.27 14.86
N LYS A 15 -1.31 -6.16 15.16
CA LYS A 15 -1.79 -5.12 16.08
C LYS A 15 -3.02 -4.38 15.55
N LYS A 16 -3.12 -4.22 14.22
CA LYS A 16 -4.30 -3.64 13.55
C LYS A 16 -5.47 -4.62 13.47
N LEU A 17 -5.18 -5.91 13.27
CA LEU A 17 -6.15 -7.01 13.29
C LEU A 17 -6.73 -7.29 14.69
N GLY A 18 -5.91 -7.19 15.74
CA GLY A 18 -6.31 -7.52 17.10
C GLY A 18 -7.21 -6.49 17.81
N LYS A 19 -7.54 -5.36 17.16
CA LYS A 19 -8.33 -4.28 17.78
C LYS A 19 -9.76 -4.14 17.24
N GLY A 20 -10.20 -4.98 16.31
CA GLY A 20 -11.56 -4.94 15.77
C GLY A 20 -12.09 -6.34 15.43
N SER A 21 -13.39 -6.54 15.60
CA SER A 21 -14.11 -7.76 15.20
C SER A 21 -14.20 -7.95 13.69
N ILE A 22 -13.88 -6.91 12.91
CA ILE A 22 -13.84 -6.92 11.44
C ILE A 22 -12.37 -7.01 11.00
N ARG A 23 -12.03 -8.05 10.25
CA ARG A 23 -10.70 -8.22 9.64
C ARG A 23 -10.61 -7.31 8.40
N PRO A 24 -9.48 -6.60 8.20
CA PRO A 24 -9.17 -5.95 6.93
C PRO A 24 -9.49 -6.84 5.72
N GLY A 25 -10.25 -6.30 4.78
CA GLY A 25 -10.69 -7.02 3.59
C GLY A 25 -11.98 -7.83 3.75
N ASP A 26 -12.60 -7.90 4.94
CA ASP A 26 -13.94 -8.50 5.12
C ASP A 26 -14.98 -7.80 4.23
N GLU A 27 -14.91 -6.47 4.09
CA GLU A 27 -15.80 -5.67 3.22
C GLU A 27 -15.69 -6.10 1.75
N MET A 28 -14.47 -6.30 1.25
CA MET A 28 -14.23 -6.74 -0.14
C MET A 28 -14.73 -8.17 -0.35
N ARG A 29 -14.52 -9.08 0.61
CA ARG A 29 -15.05 -10.45 0.54
C ARG A 29 -16.57 -10.47 0.54
N MET A 30 -17.20 -9.62 1.36
CA MET A 30 -18.66 -9.50 1.36
C MET A 30 -19.19 -8.95 0.03
N ALA A 31 -18.51 -7.94 -0.55
CA ALA A 31 -18.89 -7.40 -1.86
C ALA A 31 -18.82 -8.44 -2.99
N ILE A 32 -17.77 -9.29 -2.99
CA ILE A 32 -17.67 -10.41 -3.92
C ILE A 32 -18.83 -11.39 -3.71
N TYR A 33 -19.07 -11.81 -2.46
CA TYR A 33 -20.12 -12.76 -2.12
C TYR A 33 -21.52 -12.29 -2.52
N GLU A 34 -21.88 -11.04 -2.21
CA GLU A 34 -23.18 -10.47 -2.58
C GLU A 34 -23.29 -10.25 -4.09
N GLY A 35 -22.20 -9.88 -4.77
CA GLY A 35 -22.18 -9.75 -6.22
C GLY A 35 -22.34 -11.08 -6.95
N GLU A 36 -21.72 -12.15 -6.46
CA GLU A 36 -21.91 -13.51 -6.99
C GLU A 36 -23.36 -13.99 -6.88
N LYS A 37 -24.04 -13.69 -5.76
CA LYS A 37 -25.47 -14.05 -5.57
C LYS A 37 -26.40 -13.44 -6.60
N ILE A 38 -26.13 -12.20 -7.00
CA ILE A 38 -26.95 -11.48 -7.98
C ILE A 38 -26.48 -11.70 -9.43
N GLY A 39 -25.44 -12.52 -9.62
CA GLY A 39 -24.83 -12.76 -10.94
C GLY A 39 -24.09 -11.55 -11.50
N ALA A 40 -23.64 -10.63 -10.64
CA ALA A 40 -22.88 -9.47 -11.08
C ALA A 40 -21.47 -9.85 -11.55
N LYS A 41 -20.99 -9.16 -12.58
CA LYS A 41 -19.60 -9.30 -13.04
C LYS A 41 -18.66 -8.71 -11.99
N ILE A 42 -17.86 -9.56 -11.36
CA ILE A 42 -16.82 -9.15 -10.42
C ILE A 42 -15.53 -8.87 -11.20
N VAL A 43 -14.95 -7.69 -10.99
CA VAL A 43 -13.68 -7.31 -11.61
C VAL A 43 -12.69 -6.84 -10.53
N PRO A 44 -11.58 -7.57 -10.31
CA PRO A 44 -10.50 -7.08 -9.45
C PRO A 44 -9.79 -5.92 -10.16
N ILE A 45 -9.94 -4.71 -9.62
CA ILE A 45 -9.36 -3.50 -10.20
C ILE A 45 -8.08 -3.04 -9.51
N ASP A 46 -7.79 -3.54 -8.31
CA ASP A 46 -6.60 -3.14 -7.55
C ASP A 46 -5.34 -3.78 -8.12
N ARG A 47 -4.20 -3.12 -7.86
CA ARG A 47 -2.89 -3.60 -8.25
C ARG A 47 -2.29 -4.49 -7.17
N GLU A 48 -1.44 -5.41 -7.60
CA GLU A 48 -0.62 -6.22 -6.70
C GLU A 48 0.14 -5.35 -5.69
N VAL A 49 -0.11 -5.58 -4.40
CA VAL A 49 0.48 -4.79 -3.29
C VAL A 49 2.01 -4.85 -3.32
N SER A 50 2.58 -5.98 -3.74
CA SER A 50 4.02 -6.15 -3.88
C SER A 50 4.63 -5.17 -4.89
N THR A 51 3.94 -4.90 -5.99
CA THR A 51 4.33 -3.90 -7.00
C THR A 51 4.27 -2.50 -6.42
N THR A 52 3.20 -2.18 -5.66
CA THR A 52 3.05 -0.90 -4.96
C THR A 52 4.23 -0.61 -4.06
N LEU A 53 4.57 -1.57 -3.20
CA LEU A 53 5.62 -1.42 -2.21
C LEU A 53 7.01 -1.36 -2.85
N LYS A 54 7.25 -2.15 -3.91
CA LYS A 54 8.50 -2.06 -4.69
C LYS A 54 8.68 -0.69 -5.34
N ARG A 55 7.63 -0.15 -5.95
CA ARG A 55 7.68 1.19 -6.58
C ARG A 55 7.86 2.29 -5.53
N ALA A 56 7.17 2.19 -4.40
CA ALA A 56 7.33 3.13 -3.30
C ALA A 56 8.77 3.08 -2.77
N TRP A 57 9.32 1.89 -2.57
CA TRP A 57 10.71 1.69 -2.16
C TRP A 57 11.70 2.26 -3.17
N TRP A 58 11.45 2.08 -4.47
CA TRP A 58 12.33 2.60 -5.51
C TRP A 58 12.27 4.12 -5.66
N ASN A 59 11.13 4.75 -5.41
CA ASN A 59 11.00 6.22 -5.45
C ASN A 59 11.62 6.93 -4.24
N ILE A 60 11.87 6.21 -3.15
CA ILE A 60 12.69 6.71 -2.05
C ILE A 60 14.15 6.72 -2.50
N GLY A 61 14.74 7.91 -2.67
CA GLY A 61 16.16 8.06 -3.05
C GLY A 61 17.12 7.31 -2.12
N ILE A 62 18.34 7.00 -2.59
CA ILE A 62 19.32 6.14 -1.89
C ILE A 62 19.59 6.61 -0.44
N PHE A 63 19.77 7.91 -0.24
CA PHE A 63 19.98 8.50 1.09
C PHE A 63 18.81 8.26 2.05
N ASN A 64 17.57 8.40 1.54
CA ASN A 64 16.37 8.19 2.34
C ASN A 64 16.19 6.70 2.67
N ARG A 65 16.58 5.78 1.78
CA ARG A 65 16.60 4.34 2.09
C ARG A 65 17.59 4.03 3.20
N LEU A 66 18.80 4.57 3.12
CA LEU A 66 19.84 4.36 4.12
C LEU A 66 19.41 4.88 5.50
N PHE A 67 18.74 6.03 5.52
CA PHE A 67 18.15 6.58 6.73
C PHE A 67 17.03 5.71 7.31
N LEU A 68 16.10 5.21 6.49
CA LEU A 68 15.04 4.33 6.98
C LEU A 68 15.62 3.03 7.57
N LEU A 69 16.68 2.51 6.95
CA LEU A 69 17.41 1.37 7.47
C LEU A 69 18.13 1.70 8.79
N SER A 70 18.76 2.87 8.92
CA SER A 70 19.40 3.27 10.18
C SER A 70 18.38 3.49 11.30
N ALA A 71 17.23 4.11 11.01
CA ALA A 71 16.13 4.27 11.97
C ALA A 71 15.57 2.91 12.41
N LEU A 72 15.40 1.97 11.48
CA LEU A 72 14.96 0.61 11.78
C LEU A 72 15.96 -0.13 12.67
N LEU A 73 17.25 -0.09 12.31
CA LEU A 73 18.32 -0.68 13.11
C LEU A 73 18.33 -0.09 14.52
N THR A 74 18.27 1.23 14.63
CA THR A 74 18.19 1.94 15.92
C THR A 74 16.98 1.47 16.74
N SER A 75 15.80 1.31 16.12
CA SER A 75 14.60 0.84 16.81
C SER A 75 14.72 -0.58 17.40
N LEU A 76 15.60 -1.40 16.85
CA LEU A 76 15.87 -2.75 17.34
C LEU A 76 16.91 -2.73 18.46
N PHE A 77 17.99 -1.95 18.28
CA PHE A 77 19.02 -1.76 19.30
C PHE A 77 18.45 -1.11 20.57
N VAL A 78 17.53 -0.17 20.42
CA VAL A 78 16.79 0.48 21.52
C VAL A 78 16.03 -0.51 22.41
N LYS A 79 15.77 -1.72 21.92
CA LYS A 79 14.99 -2.73 22.63
C LYS A 79 15.83 -3.70 23.46
N GLU A 80 17.13 -3.79 23.22
CA GLU A 80 17.98 -4.82 23.86
C GLU A 80 19.08 -4.26 24.77
N ASP A 81 19.61 -3.05 24.57
CA ASP A 81 20.51 -2.42 25.54
C ASP A 81 20.64 -0.93 25.22
N ILE A 82 20.35 -0.06 26.18
CA ILE A 82 20.78 1.34 26.07
C ILE A 82 21.45 1.80 27.36
N SER A 83 22.70 2.23 27.26
CA SER A 83 23.33 3.08 28.27
C SER A 83 22.80 4.51 28.11
N GLU A 84 22.50 5.19 29.23
CA GLU A 84 21.89 6.54 29.27
C GLU A 84 22.62 7.57 28.39
N GLU A 85 23.93 7.40 28.21
CA GLU A 85 24.82 8.24 27.40
C GLU A 85 24.46 8.25 25.90
N LYS A 86 23.96 7.13 25.35
CA LYS A 86 23.54 7.03 23.93
C LYS A 86 22.18 7.67 23.67
N ILE A 87 21.31 7.73 24.70
CA ILE A 87 19.99 8.38 24.63
C ILE A 87 20.14 9.90 24.57
N GLU A 88 21.10 10.45 25.32
CA GLU A 88 21.43 11.89 25.29
C GLU A 88 21.91 12.33 23.90
N GLU A 89 22.78 11.54 23.26
CA GLU A 89 23.28 11.82 21.90
C GLU A 89 22.13 11.86 20.87
N MET A 90 21.14 10.98 20.99
CA MET A 90 19.93 10.95 20.14
C MET A 90 18.93 12.07 20.44
N LYS A 91 18.95 12.64 21.66
CA LYS A 91 18.15 13.80 22.04
C LYS A 91 18.72 15.11 21.53
N SER A 92 19.92 15.10 20.95
CA SER A 92 20.51 16.30 20.37
C SER A 92 19.53 16.95 19.40
N GLU A 93 19.29 18.23 19.66
CA GLU A 93 18.28 19.03 18.99
C GLU A 93 18.49 19.03 17.46
N ASP A 94 19.75 18.94 17.03
CA ASP A 94 20.17 18.90 15.63
C ASP A 94 19.80 17.58 14.91
N VAL A 95 19.90 16.43 15.57
CA VAL A 95 19.54 15.12 14.97
C VAL A 95 18.03 14.99 14.81
N LEU A 96 17.27 15.41 15.83
CA LEU A 96 15.82 15.43 15.77
C LEU A 96 15.32 16.41 14.71
N LYS A 97 15.91 17.61 14.63
CA LYS A 97 15.56 18.63 13.65
C LYS A 97 15.87 18.18 12.22
N ASP A 98 17.00 17.52 11.99
CA ASP A 98 17.30 16.94 10.67
C ASP A 98 16.29 15.85 10.29
N LEU A 99 15.96 14.94 11.22
CA LEU A 99 14.90 13.94 11.03
C LEU A 99 13.56 14.60 10.65
N PHE A 100 13.11 15.59 11.41
CA PHE A 100 11.85 16.29 11.14
C PHE A 100 11.86 17.08 9.83
N SER A 101 13.01 17.63 9.41
CA SER A 101 13.13 18.36 8.15
C SER A 101 13.03 17.45 6.91
N GLN A 102 13.45 16.19 7.03
CA GLN A 102 13.46 15.24 5.92
C GLN A 102 12.18 14.40 5.83
N LEU A 103 11.39 14.31 6.91
CA LEU A 103 10.12 13.58 6.94
C LEU A 103 9.10 14.05 5.88
N PRO A 104 8.83 15.36 5.69
CA PRO A 104 7.84 15.83 4.72
C PRO A 104 8.13 15.40 3.28
N LYS A 105 9.39 15.55 2.82
CA LYS A 105 9.79 15.17 1.45
C LYS A 105 9.69 13.67 1.22
N ARG A 106 10.00 12.87 2.24
CA ARG A 106 9.94 11.40 2.18
C ARG A 106 8.50 10.90 2.19
N TYR A 107 7.67 11.50 3.05
CA TYR A 107 6.24 11.22 3.09
C TYR A 107 5.60 11.51 1.72
N GLU A 108 5.91 12.65 1.09
CA GLU A 108 5.35 12.99 -0.22
C GLU A 108 5.75 11.97 -1.29
N SER A 109 7.02 11.55 -1.33
CA SER A 109 7.48 10.52 -2.28
C SER A 109 6.74 9.19 -2.12
N ILE A 110 6.52 8.75 -0.88
CA ILE A 110 5.81 7.50 -0.58
C ILE A 110 4.32 7.64 -0.89
N LYS A 111 3.70 8.76 -0.48
CA LYS A 111 2.31 9.10 -0.73
C LYS A 111 2.00 9.08 -2.22
N ASN A 112 2.83 9.72 -3.04
CA ASN A 112 2.66 9.77 -4.48
C ASN A 112 2.53 8.38 -5.11
N VAL A 113 3.26 7.39 -4.60
CA VAL A 113 3.21 6.02 -5.15
C VAL A 113 2.07 5.19 -4.55
N ILE A 114 1.87 5.27 -3.25
CA ILE A 114 0.87 4.45 -2.55
C ILE A 114 -0.55 4.94 -2.83
N ILE A 115 -0.73 6.25 -2.99
CA ILE A 115 -2.03 6.90 -3.19
C ILE A 115 -2.16 7.34 -4.65
N ASP A 116 -1.47 8.40 -5.07
CA ASP A 116 -1.80 9.09 -6.33
C ASP A 116 -1.61 8.19 -7.58
N GLU A 117 -0.52 7.45 -7.63
CA GLU A 117 -0.23 6.50 -8.71
C GLU A 117 -1.20 5.31 -8.69
N ARG A 118 -1.54 4.81 -7.49
CA ARG A 118 -2.52 3.72 -7.33
C ARG A 118 -3.89 4.19 -7.79
N ASP A 119 -4.29 5.41 -7.43
CA ASP A 119 -5.59 5.97 -7.79
C ASP A 119 -5.68 6.19 -9.30
N SER A 120 -4.59 6.61 -9.94
CA SER A 120 -4.49 6.68 -11.40
C SER A 120 -4.61 5.30 -12.07
N TYR A 121 -3.98 4.27 -11.49
CA TYR A 121 -4.10 2.89 -11.95
C TYR A 121 -5.53 2.37 -11.83
N LEU A 122 -6.17 2.58 -10.67
CA LEU A 122 -7.56 2.20 -10.41
C LEU A 122 -8.51 2.88 -11.39
N ALA A 123 -8.36 4.19 -11.60
CA ALA A 123 -9.17 4.94 -12.55
C ALA A 123 -9.03 4.40 -13.98
N GLN A 124 -7.81 4.03 -14.39
CA GLN A 124 -7.58 3.41 -15.69
C GLN A 124 -8.24 2.03 -15.80
N LYS A 125 -8.10 1.18 -14.78
CA LYS A 125 -8.73 -0.14 -14.74
C LYS A 125 -10.25 -0.06 -14.83
N ILE A 126 -10.88 0.86 -14.10
CA ILE A 126 -12.32 1.09 -14.17
C ILE A 126 -12.74 1.49 -15.59
N ARG A 127 -12.00 2.42 -16.24
CA ARG A 127 -12.29 2.83 -17.62
C ARG A 127 -12.18 1.68 -18.61
N ASP A 128 -11.17 0.82 -18.45
CA ASP A 128 -10.96 -0.31 -19.36
C ASP A 128 -12.06 -1.36 -19.18
N SER A 129 -12.44 -1.69 -17.95
CA SER A 129 -13.55 -2.60 -17.66
C SER A 129 -14.89 -2.12 -18.24
N ALA A 130 -15.15 -0.81 -18.17
CA ALA A 130 -16.36 -0.22 -18.76
C ALA A 130 -16.36 -0.26 -20.31
N LYS A 131 -15.19 -0.16 -20.95
CA LYS A 131 -15.08 -0.25 -22.42
C LYS A 131 -15.31 -1.66 -22.93
N GLU A 132 -14.77 -2.67 -22.24
CA GLU A 132 -14.97 -4.07 -22.59
C GLU A 132 -16.46 -4.45 -22.58
N GLU A 133 -17.20 -3.94 -21.59
CA GLU A 133 -18.65 -4.15 -21.49
C GLU A 133 -19.42 -3.48 -22.63
N LYS A 134 -19.09 -2.24 -22.99
CA LYS A 134 -19.72 -1.57 -24.15
C LYS A 134 -19.45 -2.31 -25.46
N LYS A 135 -18.21 -2.78 -25.66
CA LYS A 135 -17.84 -3.56 -26.85
C LYS A 135 -18.58 -4.90 -26.89
N PHE A 136 -18.76 -5.53 -25.73
CA PHE A 136 -19.58 -6.73 -25.60
C PHE A 136 -21.03 -6.42 -25.99
N LEU A 137 -21.70 -5.47 -25.35
CA LEU A 137 -23.11 -5.13 -25.64
C LEU A 137 -23.34 -4.76 -27.12
N GLN A 138 -22.43 -3.99 -27.72
CA GLN A 138 -22.48 -3.65 -29.16
C GLN A 138 -22.30 -4.88 -30.06
N SER A 139 -21.42 -5.81 -29.68
CA SER A 139 -21.26 -7.07 -30.41
C SER A 139 -22.49 -7.96 -30.28
N TRP A 140 -23.18 -7.96 -29.13
CA TRP A 140 -24.39 -8.74 -28.92
C TRP A 140 -25.57 -8.19 -29.71
N GLU A 141 -25.78 -6.87 -29.74
CA GLU A 141 -26.81 -6.23 -30.58
C GLU A 141 -26.63 -6.54 -32.08
N GLN A 142 -25.38 -6.60 -32.57
CA GLN A 142 -25.12 -6.93 -33.97
C GLN A 142 -25.33 -8.41 -34.33
N VAL A 143 -25.25 -9.32 -33.36
CA VAL A 143 -25.52 -10.74 -33.57
C VAL A 143 -27.03 -11.00 -33.51
N THR A 144 -27.75 -10.38 -32.57
CA THR A 144 -29.21 -10.57 -32.43
C THR A 144 -30.02 -9.90 -33.56
N CYS A 145 -29.53 -8.80 -34.15
CA CYS A 145 -30.19 -8.16 -35.30
C CYS A 145 -29.94 -8.86 -36.64
N LYS A 146 -29.15 -9.95 -36.69
CA LYS A 146 -28.95 -10.76 -37.92
C LYS A 146 -29.77 -12.04 -37.95
N GLU A 147 -30.46 -12.37 -36.87
CA GLU A 147 -31.31 -13.57 -36.76
C GLU A 147 -32.81 -13.25 -36.89
N PHE A 148 -33.15 -12.01 -37.27
CA PHE A 148 -34.50 -11.58 -37.65
C PHE A 148 -34.49 -10.87 -39.01
#